data_AF-A0A959ZDT4-F1
#
_entry.id   AF-A0A959ZDT4-F1
#
_cell.length_a   1.000
_cell.length_b   1.000
_cell.length_c   1.000
_cell.angle_alpha   90.00
_cell.angle_beta   90.00
_cell.angle_gamma   90.00
#
_symmetry.space_group_name_H-M   'P 1'
#
loop_
_entity.id
_entity.type
_entity.pdbx_description
1 polymer ?
#
loop_
_entity_poly.entity_id
_entity_poly.type
_entity_poly.pdbx_seq_one_letter_code
_entity_poly.pdbx_strand_id
1 'polypeptide(L)'
;MAASPPPRRQQTRAKDLERYASLFARRTRVMRSSAMRDMMEITARPEVISLAGGLPDTSTFPPEAFAAEMHRIEKTAVAEVLQYGPTEGSWLVREQIVEVMAA
;
A
#
# COMPACT_ATOMS: atom_id res chain seq x y z
N MET A 1 -7.82 -29.83 -15.55
CA MET A 1 -6.88 -29.98 -14.42
C MET A 1 -5.81 -28.92 -14.57
N ALA A 2 -5.92 -27.81 -13.83
CA ALA A 2 -4.88 -26.77 -13.83
C ALA A 2 -3.79 -27.21 -12.85
N ALA A 3 -2.54 -27.27 -13.32
CA ALA A 3 -1.39 -27.63 -12.52
C ALA A 3 -1.20 -26.63 -11.37
N SER A 4 -0.97 -27.13 -10.16
CA SER A 4 -0.66 -26.29 -8.99
C SER A 4 0.60 -25.45 -9.26
N PRO A 5 0.62 -24.17 -8.87
CA PRO A 5 1.80 -23.33 -9.06
C PRO A 5 2.98 -23.89 -8.24
N PRO A 6 4.23 -23.75 -8.73
CA PRO A 6 5.40 -24.27 -8.04
C PRO A 6 5.55 -23.62 -6.66
N PRO A 7 6.07 -24.35 -5.66
CA PRO A 7 6.24 -23.82 -4.32
C PRO A 7 7.15 -22.59 -4.35
N ARG A 8 6.65 -21.46 -3.83
CA ARG A 8 7.37 -20.19 -3.75
C ARG A 8 8.62 -20.40 -2.90
N ARG A 9 9.81 -20.30 -3.51
CA ARG A 9 11.11 -20.55 -2.88
C ARG A 9 11.37 -19.54 -1.75
N GLN A 10 10.95 -19.88 -0.52
CA GLN A 10 11.07 -19.01 0.66
C GLN A 10 12.52 -18.89 1.19
N GLN A 11 13.45 -19.78 0.80
CA GLN A 11 14.78 -19.88 1.43
C GLN A 11 15.89 -19.02 0.82
N THR A 12 15.66 -18.29 -0.28
CA THR A 12 16.75 -17.60 -1.00
C THR A 12 17.07 -16.20 -0.47
N ARG A 13 16.10 -15.47 0.10
CA ARG A 13 16.28 -14.03 0.40
C ARG A 13 17.27 -13.72 1.52
N ALA A 14 17.28 -14.50 2.60
CA ALA A 14 18.11 -14.19 3.77
C ALA A 14 19.60 -14.40 3.49
N LYS A 15 19.95 -15.51 2.83
CA LYS A 15 21.33 -15.85 2.46
C LYS A 15 21.93 -14.86 1.46
N ASP A 16 21.10 -14.30 0.58
CA ASP A 16 21.54 -13.30 -0.39
C ASP A 16 21.84 -11.93 0.26
N LEU A 17 21.09 -11.54 1.30
CA LEU A 17 21.35 -10.29 2.04
C LEU A 17 22.66 -10.35 2.82
N GLU A 18 22.97 -11.48 3.44
CA GLU A 18 24.22 -11.71 4.17
C GLU A 18 25.45 -11.56 3.24
N ARG A 19 25.34 -12.08 2.01
CA ARG A 19 26.41 -12.00 1.00
C ARG A 19 26.83 -10.56 0.68
N TYR A 20 25.90 -9.61 0.70
CA TYR A 20 26.15 -8.20 0.37
C TYR A 20 26.15 -7.28 1.60
N ALA A 21 26.14 -7.85 2.81
CA ALA A 21 26.00 -7.07 4.05
C ALA A 21 27.07 -5.98 4.21
N SER A 22 28.29 -6.22 3.70
CA SER A 22 29.39 -5.25 3.75
C SER A 22 29.19 -4.02 2.85
N LEU A 23 28.32 -4.11 1.83
CA LEU A 23 28.02 -3.01 0.91
C LEU A 23 26.93 -2.07 1.43
N PHE A 24 26.25 -2.44 2.51
CA PHE A 24 25.16 -1.62 3.02
C PHE A 24 25.65 -0.35 3.73
N ALA A 25 24.97 0.76 3.44
CA ALA A 25 25.23 2.02 4.12
C ALA A 25 24.95 1.91 5.63
N ARG A 26 25.72 2.62 6.47
CA ARG A 26 25.59 2.57 7.94
C ARG A 26 24.17 2.78 8.47
N ARG A 27 23.38 3.66 7.85
CA ARG A 27 21.98 3.95 8.23
C ARG A 27 21.05 2.72 8.16
N THR A 28 21.40 1.71 7.37
CA THR A 28 20.59 0.49 7.24
C THR A 28 20.63 -0.40 8.46
N ARG A 29 21.64 -0.25 9.34
CA ARG A 29 21.83 -1.13 10.52
C ARG A 29 20.66 -1.10 11.51
N VAL A 30 19.88 -0.02 11.52
CA VAL A 30 18.72 0.13 12.42
C VAL A 30 17.39 -0.22 11.73
N MET A 31 17.40 -0.50 10.43
CA MET A 31 16.19 -0.86 9.69
C MET A 31 15.75 -2.26 10.10
N ARG A 32 14.47 -2.42 10.43
CA ARG A 32 13.85 -3.71 10.80
C ARG A 32 12.57 -3.92 9.98
N SER A 33 12.15 -5.17 9.84
CA SER A 33 10.81 -5.46 9.32
C SER A 33 9.74 -4.91 10.27
N SER A 34 8.58 -4.58 9.73
CA SER A 34 7.43 -4.18 10.54
C SER A 34 6.68 -5.44 10.93
N ALA A 35 6.61 -5.73 12.23
CA ALA A 35 5.83 -6.86 12.74
C ALA A 35 4.34 -6.77 12.32
N MET A 36 3.81 -5.55 12.13
CA MET A 36 2.45 -5.34 11.61
C MET A 36 2.28 -5.87 10.19
N ARG A 37 3.29 -5.74 9.32
CA ARG A 37 3.22 -6.31 7.96
C ARG A 37 3.18 -7.83 7.98
N ASP A 38 4.00 -8.45 8.81
CA ASP A 38 4.04 -9.91 8.96
C ASP A 38 2.70 -10.42 9.54
N MET A 39 2.10 -9.66 10.46
CA MET A 39 0.78 -9.95 11.02
C MET A 39 -0.35 -9.79 9.98
N MET A 40 -0.30 -8.79 9.10
CA MET A 40 -1.34 -8.57 8.08
C MET A 40 -1.51 -9.77 7.12
N GLU A 41 -0.43 -10.48 6.81
CA GLU A 41 -0.50 -11.72 6.01
C GLU A 41 -1.32 -12.80 6.71
N ILE A 42 -1.18 -12.92 8.03
CA ILE A 42 -1.92 -13.89 8.85
C ILE A 42 -3.38 -13.47 8.98
N THR A 43 -3.66 -12.19 9.21
CA THR A 43 -5.03 -11.68 9.38
C THR A 43 -5.87 -11.73 8.12
N ALA A 44 -5.25 -11.86 6.94
CA ALA A 44 -5.95 -12.01 5.66
C ALA A 44 -6.48 -13.43 5.42
N ARG A 45 -6.09 -14.41 6.25
CA ARG A 45 -6.52 -15.80 6.13
C ARG A 45 -7.99 -15.94 6.58
N PRO A 46 -8.89 -16.50 5.76
CA PRO A 46 -10.33 -16.58 6.08
C PRO A 46 -10.66 -17.29 7.40
N GLU A 47 -9.81 -18.23 7.82
CA GLU A 47 -9.97 -19.00 9.07
C GLU A 47 -9.54 -18.22 10.33
N VAL A 48 -8.92 -17.05 10.18
CA VAL A 48 -8.40 -16.24 11.29
C VAL A 48 -9.41 -15.15 11.66
N ILE A 49 -9.90 -15.17 12.90
CA ILE A 49 -10.62 -14.04 13.48
C ILE A 49 -9.59 -13.06 14.05
N SER A 50 -9.32 -11.98 13.32
CA SER A 50 -8.37 -10.96 13.75
C SER A 50 -9.04 -9.88 14.60
N LEU A 51 -8.60 -9.74 15.85
CA LEU A 51 -8.92 -8.61 16.72
C LEU A 51 -7.75 -7.61 16.84
N ALA A 52 -6.65 -7.83 16.10
CA ALA A 52 -5.47 -6.98 16.11
C ALA A 52 -5.67 -5.67 15.32
N GLY A 53 -6.91 -5.20 15.23
CA GLY A 53 -7.44 -4.35 14.17
C GLY A 53 -6.97 -2.90 14.18
N GLY A 54 -6.67 -2.43 12.97
CA GLY A 54 -6.65 -1.02 12.54
C GLY A 54 -7.04 -0.89 11.05
N LEU A 55 -7.61 -1.95 10.47
CA LEU A 55 -8.07 -1.99 9.08
C LEU A 55 -9.54 -1.56 9.05
N PRO A 56 -9.92 -0.62 8.16
CA PRO A 56 -11.32 -0.22 8.00
C PRO A 56 -12.16 -1.39 7.44
N ASP A 57 -13.45 -1.38 7.78
CA ASP A 57 -14.43 -2.28 7.16
C ASP A 57 -14.59 -1.91 5.68
N THR A 58 -14.20 -2.83 4.78
CA THR A 58 -14.22 -2.59 3.33
C THR A 58 -15.63 -2.47 2.76
N SER A 59 -16.66 -2.96 3.47
CA SER A 59 -18.05 -2.79 3.05
C SER A 59 -18.54 -1.35 3.17
N THR A 60 -17.83 -0.51 3.94
CA THR A 60 -18.14 0.92 4.09
C THR A 60 -17.62 1.77 2.94
N PHE A 61 -16.76 1.22 2.07
CA PHE A 61 -16.24 1.96 0.93
C PHE A 61 -17.32 2.05 -0.16
N PRO A 62 -17.60 3.24 -0.74
CA PRO A 62 -18.66 3.42 -1.72
C PRO A 62 -18.19 3.13 -3.16
N PRO A 63 -18.36 1.90 -3.71
CA PRO A 63 -17.77 1.52 -5.00
C PRO A 63 -18.32 2.35 -6.17
N GLU A 64 -19.60 2.69 -6.14
CA GLU A 64 -20.24 3.47 -7.20
C GLU A 64 -19.72 4.91 -7.25
N ALA A 65 -19.49 5.52 -6.09
CA ALA A 65 -18.93 6.87 -6.00
C ALA A 65 -17.50 6.92 -6.56
N PHE A 66 -16.68 5.92 -6.22
CA PHE A 66 -15.33 5.80 -6.79
C PHE A 66 -15.35 5.61 -8.31
N ALA A 67 -16.23 4.75 -8.83
CA ALA A 67 -16.34 4.52 -10.27
C ALA A 67 -16.78 5.78 -11.02
N ALA A 68 -17.77 6.50 -10.50
CA ALA A 68 -18.25 7.75 -11.08
C ALA A 68 -17.15 8.82 -11.13
N GLU A 69 -16.35 8.94 -10.06
CA GLU A 69 -15.29 9.93 -9.98
C GLU A 69 -14.12 9.61 -10.92
N MET A 70 -13.73 8.34 -11.03
CA MET A 70 -12.69 7.95 -12.00
C MET A 70 -13.12 8.22 -13.44
N HIS A 71 -14.40 7.96 -13.78
CA HIS A 71 -14.95 8.29 -15.10
C HIS A 71 -14.96 9.79 -15.37
N ARG A 72 -15.23 10.61 -14.35
CA ARG A 72 -15.15 12.06 -14.45
C ARG A 72 -13.72 12.50 -14.75
N ILE A 73 -12.75 12.00 -14.00
CA ILE A 73 -11.31 12.30 -14.18
C ILE A 73 -10.86 11.93 -15.60
N GLU A 74 -11.23 10.74 -16.08
CA GLU A 74 -10.89 10.29 -17.44
C GLU A 74 -11.35 11.29 -18.50
N LYS A 75 -12.56 11.85 -18.35
CA LYS A 75 -13.14 12.78 -19.32
C LYS A 75 -12.60 14.21 -19.22
N THR A 76 -12.24 14.66 -18.02
CA THR A 76 -11.97 16.09 -17.78
C THR A 76 -10.49 16.41 -17.52
N ALA A 77 -9.69 15.46 -17.04
CA ALA A 77 -8.38 15.75 -16.47
C ALA A 77 -7.33 14.64 -16.63
N VAL A 78 -7.54 13.67 -17.53
CA VAL A 78 -6.68 12.47 -17.64
C VAL A 78 -5.20 12.79 -17.87
N ALA A 79 -4.90 13.75 -18.74
CA ALA A 79 -3.52 14.11 -19.05
C ALA A 79 -2.81 14.78 -17.85
N GLU A 80 -3.54 15.60 -17.09
CA GLU A 80 -3.04 16.26 -15.90
C GLU A 80 -2.75 15.25 -14.78
N VAL A 81 -3.68 14.32 -14.53
CA VAL A 81 -3.54 13.30 -13.48
C VAL A 81 -2.41 12.30 -13.76
N LEU A 82 -2.12 12.03 -15.04
CA LEU A 82 -1.02 11.14 -15.44
C LEU A 82 0.34 11.85 -15.53
N GLN A 83 0.37 13.18 -15.42
CA GLN A 83 1.60 13.96 -15.50
C GLN A 83 2.28 14.11 -14.13
N TYR A 84 3.59 14.34 -14.14
CA TYR A 84 4.32 14.76 -12.95
C TYR A 84 3.69 15.99 -12.29
N GLY A 85 3.62 15.95 -10.97
CA GLY A 85 3.15 17.05 -10.14
C GLY A 85 4.25 17.66 -9.28
N PRO A 86 3.94 18.79 -8.61
CA PRO A 86 4.82 19.40 -7.62
C PRO A 86 5.03 18.48 -6.41
N THR A 87 6.18 18.64 -5.73
CA THR A 87 6.54 17.83 -4.54
C THR A 87 5.55 18.04 -3.39
N GLU A 88 4.97 19.24 -3.31
CA GLU A 88 3.97 19.63 -2.32
C GLU A 88 2.63 18.90 -2.49
N GLY A 89 2.40 18.26 -3.64
CA GLY A 89 1.14 17.61 -3.99
C GLY A 89 0.09 18.57 -4.58
N SER A 90 -1.10 18.03 -4.87
CA SER A 90 -2.21 18.78 -5.46
C SER A 90 -2.66 19.92 -4.56
N TRP A 91 -2.71 21.15 -5.10
CA TRP A 91 -3.24 22.31 -4.38
C TRP A 91 -4.68 22.10 -3.92
N LEU A 92 -5.53 21.52 -4.79
CA LEU A 92 -6.93 21.25 -4.47
C LEU A 92 -7.07 20.34 -3.23
N VAL A 93 -6.28 19.26 -3.16
CA VAL A 93 -6.32 18.33 -2.02
C VAL A 93 -5.85 19.01 -0.74
N ARG A 94 -4.86 19.91 -0.83
CA ARG A 94 -4.36 20.66 0.32
C ARG A 94 -5.42 21.58 0.90
N GLU A 95 -6.16 22.31 0.07
CA GLU A 95 -7.26 23.16 0.52
C GLU A 95 -8.37 22.33 1.17
N GLN A 96 -8.75 21.20 0.55
CA GLN A 96 -9.76 20.30 1.12
C GLN A 96 -9.35 19.73 2.48
N ILE A 97 -8.06 19.41 2.68
CA ILE A 97 -7.55 18.98 3.99
C ILE A 97 -7.72 20.10 5.02
N VAL A 98 -7.43 21.35 4.66
CA VAL A 98 -7.61 22.49 5.57
C VAL A 98 -9.09 22.65 5.96
N GLU A 99 -10.00 22.55 4.99
CA GLU A 99 -11.44 22.62 5.26
C GLU A 99 -11.90 21.49 6.21
N VAL A 100 -11.48 20.25 5.96
CA VAL A 100 -11.84 19.09 6.80
C VAL A 100 -11.28 19.24 8.22
N MET A 101 -10.07 19.76 8.38
CA MET A 101 -9.43 19.93 9.69
C MET A 101 -9.95 21.14 10.47
N ALA A 102 -10.64 22.07 9.80
CA ALA A 102 -11.25 23.24 10.44
C ALA A 102 -12.66 22.95 11.00
N ALA A 103 -13.29 21.84 10.58
CA ALA A 103 -14.59 21.38 11.06
C ALA A 103 -14.50 20.63 12.39
#